data_AF-A0A1M3BIL4-F1
#
_entry.id   AF-A0A1M3BIL4-F1
#
_cell.length_a   1.000
_cell.length_b   1.000
_cell.length_c   1.000
_cell.angle_alpha   90.00
_cell.angle_beta   90.00
_cell.angle_gamma   90.00
#
_symmetry.space_group_name_H-M   'P 1'
#
loop_
_entity.id
_entity.type
_entity.pdbx_description
1 polymer ?
#
loop_
_entity_poly.entity_id
_entity_poly.type
_entity_poly.pdbx_seq_one_letter_code
_entity_poly.pdbx_strand_id
1 'polypeptide(L)'
;MLEGAKVAFANYTDAAPVYLELKKGVEAAAQETGVDLSTYDNKGEAQQTLQNAQLMANSNPDMIMDLNPVAGTTQSAENIFERESIPCIAVNVPGSGYCPWIDLSNQALGTEMAKVVAKEADAKGWKAEDIEVILVQSAGLGPAVNSSIGFYYEELSKLIPGLPKVDSFKSIGPETTTIGDSVVQVNGEALRQPSFEAVQNALQGIPADKHLIVYSISDESSLGAYTAVQRAGRQDDLLITGLAGSEEGLEQLRNNPAWVAEGDVFFSHWGEYLMAMAAAMMEGQETPDMTAAPIATETKKLTIKGTGIVPISTYYKPNSVQPYRLPPLQPEEEAVTSAGESGTVGNQYLEKTGVLQLFGNVTGLEK
;
A
#
# COMPACT_ATOMS: atom_id res chain seq x y z
N MET A 1 25.83 11.17 10.01
CA MET A 1 24.44 11.24 9.52
C MET A 1 24.50 11.09 8.02
N LEU A 2 24.46 9.85 7.52
CA LEU A 2 24.45 9.39 6.11
C LEU A 2 25.37 10.00 5.02
N GLU A 3 25.90 11.20 5.19
CA GLU A 3 26.71 11.90 4.21
C GLU A 3 27.91 11.06 3.78
N GLY A 4 28.00 10.80 2.47
CA GLY A 4 29.03 9.98 1.85
C GLY A 4 28.84 8.47 1.99
N ALA A 5 27.79 7.99 2.67
CA ALA A 5 27.47 6.57 2.70
C ALA A 5 27.03 6.09 1.31
N LYS A 6 27.55 4.93 0.89
CA LYS A 6 27.21 4.30 -0.39
C LYS A 6 25.99 3.42 -0.21
N VAL A 7 24.89 3.79 -0.84
CA VAL A 7 23.64 3.03 -0.80
C VAL A 7 23.30 2.54 -2.20
N ALA A 8 22.99 1.25 -2.31
CA ALA A 8 22.44 0.68 -3.53
C ALA A 8 20.92 0.47 -3.35
N PHE A 9 20.12 1.04 -4.24
CA PHE A 9 18.67 0.89 -4.26
C PHE A 9 18.23 0.11 -5.49
N ALA A 10 17.52 -1.00 -5.30
CA ALA A 10 16.84 -1.70 -6.38
C ALA A 10 15.34 -1.40 -6.35
N ASN A 11 14.85 -0.87 -7.47
CA ASN A 11 13.43 -0.66 -7.72
C ASN A 11 12.82 -1.92 -8.35
N TYR A 12 11.56 -2.21 -8.05
CA TYR A 12 10.87 -3.36 -8.66
C TYR A 12 10.75 -3.20 -10.18
N THR A 13 10.29 -2.05 -10.66
CA THR A 13 10.28 -1.72 -12.09
C THR A 13 10.20 -0.21 -12.31
N ASP A 14 10.97 0.32 -13.24
CA ASP A 14 10.86 1.72 -13.66
C ASP A 14 9.70 1.96 -14.67
N ALA A 15 9.06 0.88 -15.15
CA ALA A 15 8.02 0.96 -16.17
C ALA A 15 6.63 1.36 -15.64
N ALA A 16 6.37 1.16 -14.34
CA ALA A 16 5.08 1.47 -13.74
C ALA A 16 5.17 2.78 -12.93
N PRO A 17 4.21 3.72 -13.11
CA PRO A 17 4.28 5.06 -12.50
C PRO A 17 4.52 5.06 -10.98
N VAL A 18 3.83 4.19 -10.25
CA VAL A 18 3.91 4.12 -8.78
C VAL A 18 5.32 3.82 -8.26
N TYR A 19 6.02 2.88 -8.89
CA TYR A 19 7.39 2.52 -8.52
C TYR A 19 8.40 3.55 -9.00
N LEU A 20 8.13 4.22 -10.12
CA LEU A 20 8.95 5.32 -10.61
C LEU A 20 8.88 6.54 -9.67
N GLU A 21 7.70 6.84 -9.10
CA GLU A 21 7.53 7.89 -8.11
C GLU A 21 8.28 7.60 -6.81
N LEU A 22 8.22 6.36 -6.32
CA LEU A 22 9.00 5.94 -5.16
C LEU A 22 10.51 6.10 -5.42
N LYS A 23 11.02 5.65 -6.58
CA LYS A 23 12.43 5.81 -6.94
C LYS A 23 12.87 7.27 -6.90
N LYS A 24 12.08 8.18 -7.49
CA LYS A 24 12.35 9.63 -7.45
C LYS A 24 12.39 10.15 -6.01
N GLY A 25 11.51 9.65 -5.14
CA GLY A 25 11.51 9.93 -3.71
C GLY A 25 12.81 9.51 -3.02
N VAL A 26 13.28 8.28 -3.30
CA VAL A 26 14.57 7.78 -2.79
C VAL A 26 15.74 8.62 -3.29
N GLU A 27 15.76 8.99 -4.57
CA GLU A 27 16.78 9.86 -5.16
C GLU A 27 16.80 11.25 -4.51
N ALA A 28 15.63 11.86 -4.28
CA ALA A 28 15.52 13.15 -3.60
C ALA A 28 15.96 13.06 -2.13
N ALA A 29 15.57 12.02 -1.41
CA ALA A 29 15.97 11.80 -0.02
C ALA A 29 17.48 11.55 0.11
N ALA A 30 18.08 10.82 -0.83
CA ALA A 30 19.53 10.61 -0.87
C ALA A 30 20.27 11.94 -1.08
N GLN A 31 19.78 12.80 -1.97
CA GLN A 31 20.36 14.11 -2.19
C GLN A 31 20.32 14.99 -0.92
N GLU A 32 19.19 15.04 -0.22
CA GLU A 32 19.03 15.85 1.01
C GLU A 32 19.89 15.33 2.16
N THR A 33 20.12 14.02 2.22
CA THR A 33 20.91 13.36 3.29
C THR A 33 22.39 13.17 2.95
N GLY A 34 22.81 13.54 1.75
CA GLY A 34 24.19 13.42 1.28
C GLY A 34 24.64 11.99 0.95
N VAL A 35 23.71 11.06 0.74
CA VAL A 35 23.98 9.66 0.37
C VAL A 35 24.47 9.57 -1.07
N ASP A 36 25.51 8.75 -1.30
CA ASP A 36 25.95 8.34 -2.63
C ASP A 36 25.09 7.16 -3.11
N LEU A 37 24.04 7.45 -3.88
CA LEU A 37 23.02 6.49 -4.29
C LEU A 37 23.31 5.89 -5.67
N SER A 38 23.34 4.56 -5.76
CA SER A 38 23.27 3.81 -7.02
C SER A 38 21.89 3.17 -7.17
N THR A 39 21.26 3.29 -8.35
CA THR A 39 19.92 2.73 -8.60
C THR A 39 19.93 1.59 -9.63
N TYR A 40 19.08 0.59 -9.40
CA TYR A 40 18.93 -0.60 -10.23
C TYR A 40 17.45 -0.82 -10.57
N ASP A 41 17.15 -1.14 -11.82
CA ASP A 41 15.80 -1.48 -12.28
C ASP A 41 15.67 -3.01 -12.41
N ASN A 42 14.82 -3.62 -11.58
CA ASN A 42 14.57 -5.06 -11.61
C ASN A 42 13.60 -5.46 -12.74
N LYS A 43 13.01 -4.51 -13.48
CA LYS A 43 12.09 -4.74 -14.63
C LYS A 43 10.86 -5.60 -14.33
N GLY A 44 10.55 -5.80 -13.05
CA GLY A 44 9.51 -6.71 -12.60
C GLY A 44 9.86 -8.19 -12.76
N GLU A 45 11.11 -8.52 -13.05
CA GLU A 45 11.56 -9.87 -13.42
C GLU A 45 12.47 -10.47 -12.35
N ALA A 46 12.07 -11.62 -11.79
CA ALA A 46 12.85 -12.30 -10.75
C ALA A 46 14.31 -12.59 -11.18
N GLN A 47 14.55 -12.93 -12.45
CA GLN A 47 15.91 -13.16 -12.94
C GLN A 47 16.76 -11.88 -12.92
N GLN A 48 16.19 -10.75 -13.33
CA GLN A 48 16.87 -9.46 -13.33
C GLN A 48 17.11 -8.98 -11.89
N THR A 49 16.16 -9.19 -10.97
CA THR A 49 16.35 -8.92 -9.53
C THR A 49 17.59 -9.63 -9.00
N LEU A 50 17.75 -10.93 -9.26
CA LEU A 50 18.90 -11.68 -8.76
C LEU A 50 20.23 -11.26 -9.40
N GLN A 51 20.21 -10.86 -10.67
CA GLN A 51 21.39 -10.28 -11.32
C GLN A 51 21.77 -8.94 -10.68
N ASN A 52 20.79 -8.06 -10.45
CA ASN A 52 21.01 -6.78 -9.80
C ASN A 52 21.48 -6.95 -8.35
N ALA A 53 20.90 -7.88 -7.60
CA ALA A 53 21.35 -8.21 -6.24
C ALA A 53 22.83 -8.59 -6.20
N GLN A 54 23.30 -9.41 -7.15
CA GLN A 54 24.73 -9.75 -7.24
C GLN A 54 25.61 -8.55 -7.65
N LEU A 55 25.13 -7.69 -8.54
CA LEU A 55 25.84 -6.47 -8.93
C LEU A 55 25.95 -5.47 -7.77
N MET A 56 24.87 -5.28 -7.02
CA MET A 56 24.84 -4.47 -5.81
C MET A 56 25.85 -5.02 -4.80
N ALA A 57 25.80 -6.32 -4.50
CA ALA A 57 26.71 -6.92 -3.53
C ALA A 57 28.19 -6.78 -3.96
N ASN A 58 28.50 -6.98 -5.24
CA ASN A 58 29.85 -6.81 -5.78
C ASN A 58 30.36 -5.36 -5.72
N SER A 59 29.45 -4.37 -5.69
CA SER A 59 29.82 -2.96 -5.54
C SER A 59 30.23 -2.60 -4.10
N ASN A 60 30.00 -3.52 -3.14
CA ASN A 60 30.31 -3.39 -1.72
C ASN A 60 29.80 -2.05 -1.12
N PRO A 61 28.49 -1.78 -1.19
CA PRO A 61 27.89 -0.60 -0.58
C PRO A 61 27.88 -0.72 0.94
N ASP A 62 27.67 0.40 1.63
CA ASP A 62 27.47 0.42 3.07
C ASP A 62 26.08 -0.12 3.45
N MET A 63 25.11 -0.02 2.53
CA MET A 63 23.77 -0.56 2.69
C MET A 63 23.08 -0.83 1.35
N ILE A 64 22.18 -1.81 1.33
CA ILE A 64 21.27 -2.10 0.22
C ILE A 64 19.82 -1.80 0.63
N MET A 65 19.03 -1.24 -0.27
CA MET A 65 17.58 -1.09 -0.14
C MET A 65 16.94 -1.82 -1.32
N ASP A 66 16.17 -2.87 -1.08
CA ASP A 66 15.66 -3.75 -2.13
C ASP A 66 14.13 -3.81 -2.12
N LEU A 67 13.50 -3.17 -3.12
CA LEU A 67 12.05 -3.15 -3.28
C LEU A 67 11.61 -4.33 -4.14
N ASN A 68 10.90 -5.26 -3.51
CA ASN A 68 10.28 -6.41 -4.18
C ASN A 68 8.89 -6.70 -3.60
N PRO A 69 7.88 -6.91 -4.46
CA PRO A 69 6.53 -7.29 -4.01
C PRO A 69 6.33 -8.81 -3.92
N VAL A 70 7.36 -9.62 -4.21
CA VAL A 70 7.24 -11.10 -4.28
C VAL A 70 8.20 -11.74 -3.29
N ALA A 71 7.64 -12.38 -2.26
CA ALA A 71 8.39 -12.96 -1.14
C ALA A 71 9.52 -13.92 -1.55
N GLY A 72 9.26 -14.82 -2.53
CA GLY A 72 10.29 -15.75 -3.01
C GLY A 72 11.47 -15.07 -3.69
N THR A 73 11.21 -13.95 -4.36
CA THR A 73 12.25 -13.12 -4.99
C THR A 73 13.00 -12.31 -3.94
N THR A 74 12.30 -11.67 -3.00
CA THR A 74 12.92 -10.97 -1.86
C THR A 74 13.86 -11.91 -1.11
N GLN A 75 13.36 -13.07 -0.67
CA GLN A 75 14.13 -14.11 0.02
C GLN A 75 15.43 -14.49 -0.70
N SER A 76 15.37 -14.63 -2.03
CA SER A 76 16.52 -15.04 -2.82
C SER A 76 17.57 -13.92 -2.96
N ALA A 77 17.13 -12.66 -3.02
CA ALA A 77 18.01 -11.49 -2.99
C ALA A 77 18.64 -11.29 -1.60
N GLU A 78 17.85 -11.40 -0.52
CA GLU A 78 18.35 -11.30 0.86
C GLU A 78 19.44 -12.32 1.16
N ASN A 79 19.30 -13.57 0.69
CA ASN A 79 20.32 -14.62 0.85
C ASN A 79 21.66 -14.27 0.16
N ILE A 80 21.64 -13.41 -0.86
CA ILE A 80 22.87 -12.88 -1.47
C ILE A 80 23.49 -11.86 -0.52
N PHE A 81 22.71 -10.91 -0.01
CA PHE A 81 23.19 -9.85 0.88
C PHE A 81 23.74 -10.43 2.20
N GLU A 82 23.05 -11.42 2.78
CA GLU A 82 23.46 -12.12 4.00
C GLU A 82 24.82 -12.80 3.82
N ARG A 83 25.00 -13.55 2.72
CA ARG A 83 26.25 -14.26 2.45
C ARG A 83 27.43 -13.31 2.31
N GLU A 84 27.22 -12.13 1.71
CA GLU A 84 28.25 -11.10 1.58
C GLU A 84 28.33 -10.19 2.81
N SER A 85 27.49 -10.41 3.83
CA SER A 85 27.42 -9.64 5.08
C SER A 85 27.18 -8.14 4.88
N ILE A 86 26.31 -7.79 3.92
CA ILE A 86 25.99 -6.40 3.58
C ILE A 86 24.67 -6.00 4.28
N PRO A 87 24.66 -4.94 5.12
CA PRO A 87 23.43 -4.42 5.71
C PRO A 87 22.38 -4.10 4.65
N CYS A 88 21.13 -4.44 4.91
CA CYS A 88 20.07 -4.25 3.92
C CYS A 88 18.72 -3.90 4.56
N ILE A 89 17.87 -3.25 3.78
CA ILE A 89 16.47 -2.98 4.10
C ILE A 89 15.61 -3.66 3.03
N ALA A 90 14.72 -4.56 3.46
CA ALA A 90 13.66 -5.07 2.60
C ALA A 90 12.55 -4.04 2.51
N VAL A 91 12.11 -3.71 1.29
CA VAL A 91 11.05 -2.73 1.04
C VAL A 91 9.84 -3.44 0.44
N ASN A 92 8.68 -3.22 1.04
CA ASN A 92 7.38 -3.83 0.71
C ASN A 92 7.19 -5.27 1.21
N VAL A 93 7.80 -6.30 0.63
CA VAL A 93 7.58 -7.69 1.09
C VAL A 93 8.84 -8.28 1.72
N PRO A 94 8.78 -8.93 2.91
CA PRO A 94 9.94 -9.46 3.59
C PRO A 94 10.43 -10.79 2.98
N GLY A 95 11.70 -11.14 3.20
CA GLY A 95 12.36 -12.36 2.73
C GLY A 95 12.73 -13.34 3.86
N SER A 96 14.05 -13.57 4.09
CA SER A 96 14.57 -14.50 5.11
C SER A 96 14.40 -14.01 6.53
N GLY A 97 14.21 -12.69 6.69
CA GLY A 97 14.39 -12.00 7.96
C GLY A 97 15.84 -11.58 8.21
N TYR A 98 16.70 -11.58 7.19
CA TYR A 98 18.04 -11.01 7.31
C TYR A 98 18.00 -9.48 7.26
N CYS A 99 17.25 -8.92 6.31
CA CYS A 99 17.08 -7.48 6.20
C CYS A 99 15.95 -7.02 7.11
N PRO A 100 16.18 -6.02 7.99
CA PRO A 100 15.08 -5.23 8.56
C PRO A 100 14.14 -4.72 7.47
N TRP A 101 12.85 -4.61 7.80
CA TRP A 101 11.80 -4.49 6.82
C TRP A 101 10.92 -3.26 7.05
N ILE A 102 10.53 -2.59 5.96
CA ILE A 102 9.56 -1.49 5.93
C ILE A 102 8.43 -1.78 4.94
N ASP A 103 7.19 -1.56 5.38
CA ASP A 103 6.00 -1.66 4.54
C ASP A 103 4.81 -0.85 5.08
N LEU A 104 3.77 -0.74 4.27
CA LEU A 104 2.47 -0.22 4.67
C LEU A 104 1.68 -1.23 5.52
N SER A 105 0.68 -0.73 6.27
CA SER A 105 -0.26 -1.61 6.99
C SER A 105 -1.47 -1.95 6.12
N ASN A 106 -1.46 -3.15 5.53
CA ASN A 106 -2.61 -3.69 4.81
C ASN A 106 -3.85 -3.86 5.71
N GLN A 107 -3.65 -4.10 7.01
CA GLN A 107 -4.73 -4.17 7.98
C GLN A 107 -5.41 -2.81 8.17
N ALA A 108 -4.63 -1.75 8.39
CA ALA A 108 -5.17 -0.41 8.55
C ALA A 108 -5.91 0.04 7.28
N LEU A 109 -5.28 -0.07 6.10
CA LEU A 109 -5.91 0.28 4.82
C LEU A 109 -7.22 -0.48 4.60
N GLY A 110 -7.20 -1.82 4.73
CA GLY A 110 -8.40 -2.63 4.51
C GLY A 110 -9.53 -2.30 5.49
N THR A 111 -9.24 -2.30 6.80
CA THR A 111 -10.28 -2.10 7.82
C THR A 111 -10.82 -0.66 7.83
N GLU A 112 -9.99 0.35 7.56
CA GLU A 112 -10.43 1.74 7.51
C GLU A 112 -11.29 2.03 6.28
N MET A 113 -10.92 1.50 5.12
CA MET A 113 -11.76 1.59 3.91
C MET A 113 -13.13 0.94 4.14
N ALA A 114 -13.17 -0.22 4.77
CA ALA A 114 -14.43 -0.89 5.11
C ALA A 114 -15.31 -0.03 6.02
N LYS A 115 -14.72 0.66 7.01
CA LYS A 115 -15.44 1.58 7.90
C LYS A 115 -16.05 2.76 7.14
N VAL A 116 -15.32 3.34 6.19
CA VAL A 116 -15.86 4.45 5.37
C VAL A 116 -17.00 3.95 4.49
N VAL A 117 -16.79 2.86 3.75
CA VAL A 117 -17.81 2.30 2.84
C VAL A 117 -19.07 1.88 3.60
N ALA A 118 -18.94 1.20 4.74
CA ALA A 118 -20.10 0.78 5.54
C ALA A 118 -20.92 1.99 6.03
N LYS A 119 -20.26 3.08 6.40
CA LYS A 119 -20.94 4.32 6.82
C LYS A 119 -21.67 5.00 5.67
N GLU A 120 -21.09 5.01 4.48
CA GLU A 120 -21.74 5.56 3.28
C GLU A 120 -22.90 4.68 2.81
N ALA A 121 -22.75 3.35 2.88
CA ALA A 121 -23.83 2.40 2.59
C ALA A 121 -25.00 2.58 3.56
N ASP A 122 -24.75 2.70 4.87
CA ASP A 122 -25.78 2.95 5.88
C ASP A 122 -26.48 4.31 5.66
N ALA A 123 -25.72 5.36 5.34
CA ALA A 123 -26.27 6.69 5.04
C ALA A 123 -27.18 6.69 3.79
N LYS A 124 -26.91 5.81 2.82
CA LYS A 124 -27.76 5.57 1.65
C LYS A 124 -28.91 4.59 1.92
N GLY A 125 -28.95 3.98 3.10
CA GLY A 125 -29.97 3.00 3.49
C GLY A 125 -29.79 1.62 2.87
N TRP A 126 -28.63 1.33 2.26
CA TRP A 126 -28.35 0.04 1.63
C TRP A 126 -28.33 -1.08 2.66
N LYS A 127 -28.94 -2.23 2.32
CA LYS A 127 -28.99 -3.43 3.15
C LYS A 127 -28.27 -4.57 2.46
N ALA A 128 -27.83 -5.55 3.24
CA ALA A 128 -27.04 -6.66 2.72
C ALA A 128 -27.76 -7.42 1.61
N GLU A 129 -29.09 -7.60 1.70
CA GLU A 129 -29.88 -8.23 0.65
C GLU A 129 -29.89 -7.48 -0.69
N ASP A 130 -29.52 -6.19 -0.71
CA ASP A 130 -29.48 -5.35 -1.91
C ASP A 130 -28.06 -5.11 -2.40
N ILE A 131 -27.03 -5.60 -1.71
CA ILE A 131 -25.61 -5.34 -2.02
C ILE A 131 -24.99 -6.55 -2.74
N GLU A 132 -24.11 -6.26 -3.70
CA GLU A 132 -23.08 -7.17 -4.20
C GLU A 132 -21.70 -6.54 -3.97
N VAL A 133 -20.75 -7.32 -3.46
CA VAL A 133 -19.36 -6.89 -3.25
C VAL A 133 -18.45 -7.45 -4.35
N ILE A 134 -17.67 -6.59 -4.98
CA ILE A 134 -16.63 -6.97 -5.95
C ILE A 134 -15.27 -6.65 -5.34
N LEU A 135 -14.45 -7.68 -5.14
CA LEU A 135 -13.07 -7.57 -4.67
C LEU A 135 -12.12 -7.74 -5.87
N VAL A 136 -11.28 -6.75 -6.14
CA VAL A 136 -10.36 -6.75 -7.30
C VAL A 136 -8.92 -6.91 -6.82
N GLN A 137 -8.34 -8.07 -7.10
CA GLN A 137 -7.02 -8.49 -6.62
C GLN A 137 -5.94 -8.49 -7.70
N SER A 138 -4.69 -8.75 -7.30
CA SER A 138 -3.61 -9.15 -8.21
C SER A 138 -2.97 -10.45 -7.75
N ALA A 139 -3.49 -11.59 -8.22
CA ALA A 139 -3.04 -12.91 -7.78
C ALA A 139 -1.52 -13.13 -7.91
N GLY A 140 -0.91 -12.55 -8.95
CA GLY A 140 0.53 -12.65 -9.23
C GLY A 140 1.44 -11.98 -8.21
N LEU A 141 0.93 -11.02 -7.41
CA LEU A 141 1.70 -10.35 -6.36
C LEU A 141 1.69 -11.13 -5.02
N GLY A 142 0.96 -12.24 -4.96
CA GLY A 142 0.97 -13.13 -3.80
C GLY A 142 0.16 -12.61 -2.60
N PRO A 143 0.09 -13.41 -1.52
CA PRO A 143 -0.84 -13.17 -0.42
C PRO A 143 -0.52 -11.92 0.42
N ALA A 144 0.76 -11.55 0.57
CA ALA A 144 1.14 -10.39 1.37
C ALA A 144 0.53 -9.10 0.83
N VAL A 145 0.70 -8.83 -0.47
CA VAL A 145 0.13 -7.65 -1.15
C VAL A 145 -1.40 -7.69 -1.17
N ASN A 146 -2.00 -8.87 -1.39
CA ASN A 146 -3.46 -9.01 -1.46
C ASN A 146 -4.17 -9.04 -0.09
N SER A 147 -3.42 -9.09 1.03
CA SER A 147 -3.99 -9.26 2.37
C SER A 147 -4.99 -8.16 2.76
N SER A 148 -4.85 -6.95 2.21
CA SER A 148 -5.78 -5.85 2.46
C SER A 148 -7.22 -6.17 2.00
N ILE A 149 -7.40 -7.02 0.98
CA ILE A 149 -8.72 -7.52 0.55
C ILE A 149 -9.37 -8.34 1.66
N GLY A 150 -8.58 -9.25 2.26
CA GLY A 150 -9.03 -10.07 3.38
C GLY A 150 -9.47 -9.21 4.54
N PHE A 151 -8.63 -8.25 4.95
CA PHE A 151 -8.92 -7.35 6.06
C PHE A 151 -10.13 -6.46 5.79
N TYR A 152 -10.24 -5.93 4.57
CA TYR A 152 -11.38 -5.13 4.13
C TYR A 152 -12.68 -5.91 4.25
N TYR A 153 -12.75 -7.10 3.65
CA TYR A 153 -13.99 -7.86 3.62
C TYR A 153 -14.36 -8.43 5.00
N GLU A 154 -13.38 -8.90 5.77
CA GLU A 154 -13.62 -9.36 7.14
C GLU A 154 -14.28 -8.24 7.98
N GLU A 155 -13.76 -7.01 7.91
CA GLU A 155 -14.32 -5.87 8.63
C GLU A 155 -15.68 -5.44 8.05
N LEU A 156 -15.82 -5.36 6.73
CA LEU A 156 -17.08 -4.99 6.08
C LEU A 156 -18.22 -5.93 6.47
N SER A 157 -17.97 -7.25 6.51
CA SER A 157 -18.96 -8.25 6.88
C SER A 157 -19.44 -8.15 8.33
N LYS A 158 -18.63 -7.55 9.22
CA LYS A 158 -19.02 -7.23 10.60
C LYS A 158 -19.85 -5.95 10.67
N LEU A 159 -19.54 -4.97 9.83
CA LEU A 159 -20.16 -3.64 9.81
C LEU A 159 -21.49 -3.58 9.06
N ILE A 160 -21.72 -4.47 8.07
CA ILE A 160 -22.97 -4.58 7.33
C ILE A 160 -23.63 -5.93 7.66
N PRO A 161 -24.55 -5.99 8.64
CA PRO A 161 -25.20 -7.24 9.03
C PRO A 161 -25.97 -7.87 7.86
N GLY A 162 -25.71 -9.16 7.62
CA GLY A 162 -26.35 -9.95 6.57
C GLY A 162 -25.40 -10.32 5.43
N LEU A 163 -24.26 -9.64 5.29
CA LEU A 163 -23.22 -10.08 4.36
C LEU A 163 -22.64 -11.45 4.77
N PRO A 164 -22.19 -12.28 3.80
CA PRO A 164 -21.51 -13.53 4.08
C PRO A 164 -20.31 -13.34 5.02
N LYS A 165 -20.28 -14.08 6.12
CA LYS A 165 -19.17 -14.00 7.08
C LYS A 165 -17.99 -14.84 6.60
N VAL A 166 -16.79 -14.41 6.99
CA VAL A 166 -15.56 -15.19 6.88
C VAL A 166 -14.98 -15.43 8.27
N ASP A 167 -14.29 -16.55 8.45
CA ASP A 167 -13.69 -16.90 9.74
C ASP A 167 -12.48 -16.02 10.07
N SER A 168 -11.75 -15.58 9.04
CA SER A 168 -10.55 -14.75 9.15
C SER A 168 -10.23 -14.13 7.78
N PHE A 169 -9.58 -12.96 7.76
CA PHE A 169 -9.01 -12.38 6.54
C PHE A 169 -8.16 -13.37 5.74
N LYS A 170 -7.46 -14.31 6.40
CA LYS A 170 -6.63 -15.34 5.76
C LYS A 170 -7.43 -16.35 4.92
N SER A 171 -8.75 -16.40 5.06
CA SER A 171 -9.62 -17.26 4.23
C SER A 171 -9.83 -16.72 2.82
N ILE A 172 -9.44 -15.47 2.57
CA ILE A 172 -9.51 -14.82 1.26
C ILE A 172 -8.09 -14.75 0.71
N GLY A 173 -7.85 -15.40 -0.42
CA GLY A 173 -6.54 -15.46 -1.04
C GLY A 173 -6.60 -15.43 -2.57
N PRO A 174 -5.46 -15.61 -3.24
CA PRO A 174 -5.34 -15.52 -4.71
C PRO A 174 -6.32 -16.39 -5.50
N GLU A 175 -6.69 -17.54 -4.96
CA GLU A 175 -7.59 -18.50 -5.62
C GLU A 175 -9.07 -18.30 -5.25
N THR A 176 -9.40 -17.38 -4.34
CA THR A 176 -10.78 -17.09 -3.97
C THR A 176 -11.49 -16.45 -5.16
N THR A 177 -12.70 -16.93 -5.44
CA THR A 177 -13.54 -16.46 -6.55
C THR A 177 -14.91 -15.94 -6.09
N THR A 178 -15.50 -16.58 -5.08
CA THR A 178 -16.78 -16.15 -4.49
C THR A 178 -16.78 -16.34 -2.97
N ILE A 179 -17.55 -15.52 -2.25
CA ILE A 179 -17.79 -15.68 -0.80
C ILE A 179 -19.31 -15.61 -0.57
N GLY A 180 -19.94 -16.76 -0.34
CA GLY A 180 -21.40 -16.85 -0.35
C GLY A 180 -21.99 -16.41 -1.69
N ASP A 181 -23.22 -15.88 -1.65
CA ASP A 181 -24.00 -15.57 -2.86
C ASP A 181 -23.97 -14.09 -3.27
N SER A 182 -23.16 -13.26 -2.61
CA SER A 182 -23.17 -11.79 -2.80
C SER A 182 -21.78 -11.14 -2.85
N VAL A 183 -20.75 -11.96 -3.06
CA VAL A 183 -19.37 -11.50 -3.15
C VAL A 183 -18.66 -12.25 -4.25
N VAL A 184 -18.07 -11.50 -5.15
CA VAL A 184 -17.21 -12.00 -6.21
C VAL A 184 -15.81 -11.40 -6.06
N GLN A 185 -14.79 -12.22 -6.22
CA GLN A 185 -13.41 -11.79 -6.32
C GLN A 185 -12.91 -12.03 -7.73
N VAL A 186 -12.28 -11.01 -8.31
CA VAL A 186 -11.76 -11.03 -9.68
C VAL A 186 -10.29 -10.65 -9.70
N ASN A 187 -9.54 -11.20 -10.64
CA ASN A 187 -8.13 -10.85 -10.83
C ASN A 187 -8.01 -9.66 -11.80
N GLY A 188 -7.67 -8.49 -11.26
CA GLY A 188 -7.42 -7.27 -12.02
C GLY A 188 -5.93 -6.98 -12.23
N GLU A 189 -5.04 -7.83 -11.72
CA GLU A 189 -3.59 -7.77 -11.92
C GLU A 189 -2.92 -6.47 -11.45
N ALA A 190 -3.62 -5.66 -10.63
CA ALA A 190 -3.22 -4.29 -10.28
C ALA A 190 -3.05 -3.38 -11.53
N LEU A 191 -3.79 -3.68 -12.61
CA LEU A 191 -3.72 -2.98 -13.88
C LEU A 191 -5.13 -2.56 -14.33
N ARG A 192 -5.23 -1.38 -14.96
CA ARG A 192 -6.50 -0.78 -15.34
C ARG A 192 -7.29 -1.61 -16.36
N GLN A 193 -6.63 -2.03 -17.45
CA GLN A 193 -7.32 -2.77 -18.51
C GLN A 193 -7.77 -4.17 -18.06
N PRO A 194 -6.92 -5.01 -17.42
CA PRO A 194 -7.37 -6.29 -16.87
C PRO A 194 -8.49 -6.13 -15.83
N SER A 195 -8.41 -5.11 -14.95
CA SER A 195 -9.47 -4.83 -13.98
C SER A 195 -10.79 -4.43 -14.63
N PHE A 196 -10.75 -3.61 -15.68
CA PHE A 196 -11.93 -3.27 -16.48
C PHE A 196 -12.58 -4.53 -17.07
N GLU A 197 -11.81 -5.40 -17.71
CA GLU A 197 -12.33 -6.62 -18.35
C GLU A 197 -12.89 -7.60 -17.32
N ALA A 198 -12.18 -7.80 -16.21
CA ALA A 198 -12.58 -8.72 -15.15
C ALA A 198 -13.88 -8.26 -14.47
N VAL A 199 -14.01 -6.97 -14.15
CA VAL A 199 -15.23 -6.41 -13.56
C VAL A 199 -16.37 -6.37 -14.58
N GLN A 200 -16.11 -6.03 -15.84
CA GLN A 200 -17.12 -6.10 -16.90
C GLN A 200 -17.71 -7.51 -17.03
N ASN A 201 -16.87 -8.54 -16.92
CA ASN A 201 -17.31 -9.93 -16.96
C ASN A 201 -18.12 -10.30 -15.73
N ALA A 202 -17.67 -9.92 -14.52
CA ALA A 202 -18.41 -10.17 -13.28
C ALA A 202 -19.81 -9.54 -13.29
N LEU A 203 -19.93 -8.30 -13.79
CA LEU A 203 -21.21 -7.58 -13.88
C LEU A 203 -22.29 -8.31 -14.67
N GLN A 204 -21.94 -9.20 -15.61
CA GLN A 204 -22.91 -9.99 -16.37
C GLN A 204 -23.68 -10.99 -15.48
N GLY A 205 -23.08 -11.43 -14.37
CA GLY A 205 -23.69 -12.34 -13.40
C GLY A 205 -24.40 -11.64 -12.25
N ILE A 206 -24.20 -10.33 -12.06
CA ILE A 206 -24.74 -9.59 -10.93
C ILE A 206 -26.09 -8.96 -11.31
N PRO A 207 -27.18 -9.24 -10.57
CA PRO A 207 -28.49 -8.66 -10.85
C PRO A 207 -28.46 -7.13 -10.93
N ALA A 208 -29.25 -6.57 -11.84
CA ALA A 208 -29.23 -5.15 -12.18
C ALA A 208 -29.76 -4.24 -11.05
N ASP A 209 -30.57 -4.79 -10.15
CA ASP A 209 -31.16 -4.10 -8.99
C ASP A 209 -30.22 -4.06 -7.76
N LYS A 210 -29.06 -4.72 -7.81
CA LYS A 210 -28.08 -4.67 -6.72
C LYS A 210 -27.31 -3.34 -6.70
N HIS A 211 -27.00 -2.88 -5.50
CA HIS A 211 -25.97 -1.90 -5.26
C HIS A 211 -24.59 -2.56 -5.23
N LEU A 212 -23.58 -1.87 -5.74
CA LEU A 212 -22.23 -2.38 -5.88
C LEU A 212 -21.31 -1.73 -4.85
N ILE A 213 -20.57 -2.56 -4.13
CA ILE A 213 -19.40 -2.14 -3.35
C ILE A 213 -18.16 -2.71 -4.02
N VAL A 214 -17.23 -1.86 -4.43
CA VAL A 214 -15.98 -2.28 -5.08
C VAL A 214 -14.79 -1.88 -4.23
N TYR A 215 -13.94 -2.85 -3.91
CA TYR A 215 -12.63 -2.63 -3.28
C TYR A 215 -11.53 -3.23 -4.14
N SER A 216 -10.41 -2.52 -4.27
CA SER A 216 -9.25 -3.01 -4.99
C SER A 216 -7.95 -2.63 -4.28
N ILE A 217 -6.86 -3.29 -4.67
CA ILE A 217 -5.52 -3.08 -4.10
C ILE A 217 -4.70 -2.00 -4.84
N SER A 218 -5.29 -1.28 -5.80
CA SER A 218 -4.59 -0.22 -6.53
C SER A 218 -5.56 0.75 -7.21
N ASP A 219 -5.17 2.00 -7.37
CA ASP A 219 -5.95 3.00 -8.11
C ASP A 219 -6.19 2.60 -9.56
N GLU A 220 -5.22 1.99 -10.23
CA GLU A 220 -5.40 1.48 -11.59
C GLU A 220 -6.53 0.45 -11.64
N SER A 221 -6.60 -0.46 -10.66
CA SER A 221 -7.69 -1.42 -10.56
C SER A 221 -9.03 -0.76 -10.28
N SER A 222 -9.09 0.20 -9.35
CA SER A 222 -10.32 0.93 -9.04
C SER A 222 -10.82 1.77 -10.22
N LEU A 223 -9.92 2.40 -10.99
CA LEU A 223 -10.25 3.16 -12.20
C LEU A 223 -10.77 2.25 -13.32
N GLY A 224 -10.16 1.07 -13.48
CA GLY A 224 -10.65 0.04 -14.42
C GLY A 224 -12.05 -0.46 -14.03
N ALA A 225 -12.24 -0.80 -12.76
CA ALA A 225 -13.53 -1.23 -12.22
C ALA A 225 -14.61 -0.16 -12.36
N TYR A 226 -14.31 1.09 -11.99
CA TYR A 226 -15.21 2.22 -12.15
C TYR A 226 -15.63 2.40 -13.61
N THR A 227 -14.69 2.30 -14.55
CA THR A 227 -14.98 2.39 -15.99
C THR A 227 -15.94 1.28 -16.44
N ALA A 228 -15.77 0.05 -15.94
CA ALA A 228 -16.68 -1.05 -16.26
C ALA A 228 -18.10 -0.80 -15.73
N VAL A 229 -18.23 -0.36 -14.48
CA VAL A 229 -19.51 -0.04 -13.84
C VAL A 229 -20.20 1.14 -14.56
N GLN A 230 -19.44 2.17 -14.92
CA GLN A 230 -19.95 3.32 -15.68
C GLN A 230 -20.46 2.92 -17.06
N ARG A 231 -19.74 2.06 -17.79
CA ARG A 231 -20.20 1.55 -19.10
C ARG A 231 -21.44 0.67 -19.00
N ALA A 232 -21.66 0.03 -17.85
CA ALA A 232 -22.89 -0.69 -17.56
C ALA A 232 -24.04 0.23 -17.12
N GLY A 233 -23.80 1.54 -16.94
CA GLY A 233 -24.79 2.52 -16.49
C GLY A 233 -25.17 2.39 -15.02
N ARG A 234 -24.28 1.81 -14.18
CA ARG A 234 -24.54 1.49 -12.77
C ARG A 234 -23.76 2.36 -11.78
N GLN A 235 -23.16 3.47 -12.23
CA GLN A 235 -22.31 4.31 -11.39
C GLN A 235 -23.06 5.01 -10.24
N ASP A 236 -24.38 5.19 -10.36
CA ASP A 236 -25.20 5.82 -9.31
C ASP A 236 -25.47 4.85 -8.14
N ASP A 237 -25.36 3.55 -8.40
CA ASP A 237 -25.51 2.43 -7.45
C ASP A 237 -24.15 1.89 -6.98
N LEU A 238 -23.08 2.69 -7.05
CA LEU A 238 -21.72 2.29 -6.72
C LEU A 238 -21.17 3.02 -5.49
N LEU A 239 -20.50 2.27 -4.62
CA LEU A 239 -19.46 2.78 -3.72
C LEU A 239 -18.14 2.11 -4.08
N ILE A 240 -17.10 2.91 -4.30
CA ILE A 240 -15.76 2.43 -4.62
C ILE A 240 -14.71 3.17 -3.79
N THR A 241 -13.63 2.47 -3.47
CA THR A 241 -12.45 3.05 -2.82
C THR A 241 -11.24 2.94 -3.75
N GLY A 242 -10.32 3.88 -3.65
CA GLY A 242 -8.98 3.78 -4.23
C GLY A 242 -7.92 3.36 -3.23
N LEU A 243 -6.74 3.04 -3.76
CA LEU A 243 -5.56 2.69 -2.97
C LEU A 243 -4.30 3.01 -3.78
N ALA A 244 -3.43 3.82 -3.19
CA ALA A 244 -2.08 4.26 -3.57
C ALA A 244 -1.97 5.79 -3.50
N GLY A 245 -3.07 6.53 -3.54
CA GLY A 245 -3.04 8.00 -3.51
C GLY A 245 -2.49 8.61 -4.81
N SER A 246 -2.73 7.96 -5.96
CA SER A 246 -2.33 8.50 -7.26
C SER A 246 -3.03 9.84 -7.56
N GLU A 247 -2.44 10.65 -8.45
CA GLU A 247 -3.04 11.91 -8.90
C GLU A 247 -4.50 11.71 -9.36
N GLU A 248 -4.77 10.70 -10.20
CA GLU A 248 -6.11 10.42 -10.69
C GLU A 248 -7.03 9.89 -9.58
N GLY A 249 -6.53 9.06 -8.65
CA GLY A 249 -7.30 8.58 -7.48
C GLY A 249 -7.74 9.74 -6.57
N LEU A 250 -6.83 10.66 -6.26
CA LEU A 250 -7.14 11.87 -5.49
C LEU A 250 -8.15 12.79 -6.22
N GLU A 251 -8.09 12.86 -7.54
CA GLU A 251 -9.08 13.56 -8.35
C GLU A 251 -10.46 12.89 -8.32
N GLN A 252 -10.52 11.55 -8.39
CA GLN A 252 -11.76 10.80 -8.23
C GLN A 252 -12.35 11.06 -6.84
N LEU A 253 -11.56 10.97 -5.77
CA LEU A 253 -12.05 11.25 -4.42
C LEU A 253 -12.65 12.67 -4.31
N ARG A 254 -12.10 13.68 -5.00
CA ARG A 254 -12.64 15.04 -4.94
C ARG A 254 -13.97 15.18 -5.68
N ASN A 255 -14.07 14.57 -6.86
CA ASN A 255 -15.09 14.96 -7.84
C ASN A 255 -16.14 13.87 -8.11
N ASN A 256 -15.81 12.60 -7.85
CA ASN A 256 -16.69 11.47 -8.14
C ASN A 256 -17.54 11.11 -6.93
N PRO A 257 -18.89 11.16 -6.99
CA PRO A 257 -19.75 10.81 -5.87
C PRO A 257 -19.66 9.34 -5.44
N ALA A 258 -19.30 8.41 -6.35
CA ALA A 258 -19.16 6.99 -6.04
C ALA A 258 -17.83 6.66 -5.33
N TRP A 259 -16.78 7.47 -5.54
CA TRP A 259 -15.49 7.32 -4.88
C TRP A 259 -15.56 7.90 -3.47
N VAL A 260 -15.57 7.04 -2.46
CA VAL A 260 -15.86 7.44 -1.07
C VAL A 260 -14.62 7.63 -0.21
N ALA A 261 -13.53 6.93 -0.54
CA ALA A 261 -12.27 7.02 0.17
C ALA A 261 -11.08 6.67 -0.74
N GLU A 262 -9.91 7.18 -0.37
CA GLU A 262 -8.63 6.97 -1.07
C GLU A 262 -7.56 6.56 -0.07
N GLY A 263 -6.90 5.43 -0.33
CA GLY A 263 -5.90 4.86 0.59
C GLY A 263 -4.54 5.40 0.20
N ASP A 264 -4.09 6.45 0.88
CA ASP A 264 -2.82 7.08 0.53
C ASP A 264 -1.67 6.40 1.27
N VAL A 265 -0.64 6.04 0.52
CA VAL A 265 0.57 5.37 1.02
C VAL A 265 1.80 6.24 0.87
N PHE A 266 1.67 7.46 0.33
CA PHE A 266 2.73 8.46 0.19
C PHE A 266 4.03 7.91 -0.42
N PHE A 267 3.93 7.07 -1.45
CA PHE A 267 5.09 6.32 -1.99
C PHE A 267 6.28 7.21 -2.37
N SER A 268 6.03 8.40 -2.88
CA SER A 268 7.07 9.40 -3.21
C SER A 268 7.87 9.89 -1.99
N HIS A 269 7.43 9.62 -0.77
CA HIS A 269 8.07 10.03 0.48
C HIS A 269 8.68 8.85 1.25
N TRP A 270 8.54 7.61 0.76
CA TRP A 270 9.17 6.45 1.39
C TRP A 270 10.70 6.58 1.44
N GLY A 271 11.29 7.30 0.48
CA GLY A 271 12.72 7.63 0.50
C GLY A 271 13.17 8.27 1.81
N GLU A 272 12.37 9.17 2.39
CA GLU A 272 12.70 9.86 3.65
C GLU A 272 12.78 8.87 4.82
N TYR A 273 11.83 7.94 4.88
CA TYR A 273 11.76 6.89 5.90
C TYR A 273 12.85 5.85 5.71
N LEU A 274 13.18 5.50 4.47
CA LEU A 274 14.29 4.61 4.13
C LEU A 274 15.64 5.19 4.58
N MET A 275 15.87 6.48 4.35
CA MET A 275 17.07 7.15 4.85
C MET A 275 17.08 7.19 6.38
N ALA A 276 15.96 7.52 7.02
CA ALA A 276 15.90 7.52 8.48
C ALA A 276 16.17 6.12 9.07
N MET A 277 15.61 5.07 8.46
CA MET A 277 15.83 3.68 8.87
C MET A 277 17.30 3.27 8.66
N ALA A 278 17.90 3.66 7.53
CA ALA A 278 19.32 3.44 7.28
C ALA A 278 20.21 4.11 8.34
N ALA A 279 19.90 5.35 8.72
CA ALA A 279 20.61 6.06 9.77
C ALA A 279 20.45 5.36 11.13
N ALA A 280 19.24 4.96 11.49
CA ALA A 280 18.97 4.23 12.73
C ALA A 280 19.78 2.93 12.81
N MET A 281 19.83 2.15 11.72
CA MET A 281 20.62 0.93 11.64
C MET A 281 22.13 1.20 11.76
N MET A 282 22.65 2.24 11.10
CA MET A 282 24.07 2.63 11.21
C MET A 282 24.45 3.14 12.61
N GLU A 283 23.49 3.68 13.36
CA GLU A 283 23.66 4.08 14.76
C GLU A 283 23.49 2.91 15.76
N GLY A 284 23.17 1.71 15.27
CA GLY A 284 22.97 0.52 16.08
C GLY A 284 21.65 0.50 16.84
N GLN A 285 20.63 1.24 16.37
CA GLN A 285 19.28 1.18 16.93
C GLN A 285 18.59 -0.12 16.52
N GLU A 286 17.82 -0.72 17.44
CA GLU A 286 16.97 -1.86 17.12
C GLU A 286 15.77 -1.41 16.28
N THR A 287 15.39 -2.23 15.30
CA THR A 287 14.21 -2.01 14.47
C THR A 287 13.04 -2.87 14.99
N PRO A 288 11.79 -2.41 14.84
CA PRO A 288 10.62 -3.29 15.02
C PRO A 288 10.62 -4.42 13.99
N ASP A 289 9.75 -5.42 14.18
CA ASP A 289 9.58 -6.51 13.19
C ASP A 289 9.13 -5.98 11.82
N MET A 290 8.37 -4.88 11.82
CA MET A 290 8.07 -4.10 10.61
C MET A 290 8.11 -2.61 10.92
N THR A 291 8.95 -1.87 10.20
CA THR A 291 8.89 -0.41 10.21
C THR A 291 7.66 0.02 9.42
N ALA A 292 6.79 0.83 10.03
CA ALA A 292 5.57 1.29 9.36
C ALA A 292 5.89 2.42 8.38
N ALA A 293 5.47 2.28 7.13
CA ALA A 293 5.44 3.37 6.16
C ALA A 293 4.27 4.34 6.48
N PRO A 294 4.37 5.62 6.10
CA PRO A 294 3.27 6.57 6.27
C PRO A 294 2.05 6.13 5.44
N ILE A 295 0.87 6.13 6.07
CA ILE A 295 -0.41 5.86 5.40
C ILE A 295 -1.52 6.78 5.93
N ALA A 296 -2.56 6.98 5.13
CA ALA A 296 -3.80 7.61 5.53
C ALA A 296 -4.99 7.04 4.74
N THR A 297 -6.17 7.07 5.36
CA THR A 297 -7.43 6.82 4.65
C THR A 297 -8.11 8.16 4.41
N GLU A 298 -7.93 8.71 3.22
CA GLU A 298 -8.49 10.00 2.88
C GLU A 298 -9.95 9.90 2.49
N THR A 299 -10.74 10.87 2.93
CA THR A 299 -12.16 11.01 2.59
C THR A 299 -12.45 12.44 2.19
N LYS A 300 -13.66 12.70 1.67
CA LYS A 300 -14.06 14.09 1.37
C LYS A 300 -14.14 14.96 2.63
N LYS A 301 -14.69 14.41 3.71
CA LYS A 301 -15.06 15.15 4.94
C LYS A 301 -15.08 14.32 6.21
N LEU A 302 -15.13 12.99 6.10
CA LEU A 302 -15.28 12.13 7.25
C LEU A 302 -14.00 12.13 8.09
N THR A 303 -14.16 12.02 9.39
CA THR A 303 -13.06 11.77 10.32
C THR A 303 -13.54 10.76 11.34
N ILE A 304 -12.70 9.77 11.64
CA ILE A 304 -12.93 8.83 12.73
C ILE A 304 -11.74 8.94 13.68
N LYS A 305 -11.98 9.38 14.91
CA LYS A 305 -10.92 9.56 15.91
C LYS A 305 -10.24 8.23 16.23
N GLY A 306 -8.92 8.26 16.36
CA GLY A 306 -8.11 7.06 16.65
C GLY A 306 -7.91 6.15 15.43
N THR A 307 -8.13 6.66 14.22
CA THR A 307 -7.85 5.98 12.95
C THR A 307 -7.11 6.92 12.00
N GLY A 308 -6.59 6.39 10.90
CA GLY A 308 -6.06 7.14 9.77
C GLY A 308 -7.13 7.78 8.88
N ILE A 309 -8.43 7.63 9.21
CA ILE A 309 -9.53 8.19 8.43
C ILE A 309 -9.65 9.70 8.66
N VAL A 310 -9.27 10.48 7.66
CA VAL A 310 -9.25 11.95 7.70
C VAL A 310 -9.74 12.57 6.38
N PRO A 311 -10.10 13.87 6.36
CA PRO A 311 -10.39 14.55 5.11
C PRO A 311 -9.11 14.73 4.27
N ILE A 312 -9.20 14.63 2.95
CA ILE A 312 -8.09 14.89 1.99
C ILE A 312 -7.39 16.24 2.22
N SER A 313 -8.13 17.24 2.73
CA SER A 313 -7.55 18.54 3.10
C SER A 313 -6.54 18.48 4.25
N THR A 314 -6.41 17.34 4.90
CA THR A 314 -5.45 17.09 5.99
C THR A 314 -4.03 17.02 5.45
N TYR A 315 -3.82 16.48 4.25
CA TYR A 315 -2.49 16.28 3.67
C TYR A 315 -2.32 16.99 2.33
N TYR A 316 -3.41 17.29 1.62
CA TYR A 316 -3.39 17.95 0.32
C TYR A 316 -4.07 19.33 0.36
N LYS A 317 -3.42 20.31 -0.27
CA LYS A 317 -4.08 21.59 -0.57
C LYS A 317 -5.12 21.39 -1.69
N PRO A 318 -6.14 22.26 -1.79
CA PRO A 318 -7.05 22.23 -2.92
C PRO A 318 -6.30 22.23 -4.26
N ASN A 319 -6.67 21.31 -5.16
CA ASN A 319 -6.05 21.11 -6.48
C ASN A 319 -4.56 20.71 -6.46
N SER A 320 -4.02 20.29 -5.31
CA SER A 320 -2.65 19.73 -5.23
C SER A 320 -2.70 18.21 -5.32
N VAL A 321 -1.72 17.63 -6.02
CA VAL A 321 -1.47 16.18 -6.06
C VAL A 321 -0.20 15.81 -5.29
N GLN A 322 0.45 16.80 -4.70
CA GLN A 322 1.57 16.63 -3.79
C GLN A 322 1.10 16.93 -2.36
N PRO A 323 1.39 16.05 -1.40
CA PRO A 323 1.06 16.30 -0.01
C PRO A 323 1.93 17.45 0.51
N TYR A 324 1.37 18.34 1.32
CA TYR A 324 2.14 19.42 1.97
C TYR A 324 2.66 19.02 3.35
N ARG A 325 2.21 17.86 3.86
CA ARG A 325 2.69 17.22 5.08
C ARG A 325 2.30 15.74 5.07
N LEU A 326 3.00 14.94 5.88
CA LEU A 326 2.79 13.51 6.07
C LEU A 326 2.11 13.22 7.42
N PRO A 327 1.49 12.04 7.58
CA PRO A 327 0.97 11.57 8.87
C PRO A 327 2.01 11.61 9.99
N PRO A 328 1.59 11.72 11.26
CA PRO A 328 2.51 11.61 12.40
C PRO A 328 3.15 10.22 12.45
N LEU A 329 4.31 10.13 13.11
CA LEU A 329 4.92 8.84 13.42
C LEU A 329 4.00 7.99 14.31
N GLN A 330 4.11 6.68 14.13
CA GLN A 330 3.34 5.66 14.82
C GLN A 330 4.19 5.05 15.93
N PRO A 331 3.67 4.97 17.18
CA PRO A 331 4.34 4.26 18.25
C PRO A 331 4.54 2.79 17.88
N GLU A 332 5.56 2.16 18.48
CA GLU A 332 5.79 0.73 18.36
C GLU A 332 4.77 -0.04 19.20
N GLU A 333 3.93 -0.83 18.54
CA GLU A 333 2.87 -1.62 19.17
C GLU A 333 2.78 -3.01 18.54
N GLU A 334 2.24 -3.97 19.29
CA GLU A 334 1.94 -5.31 18.78
C GLU A 334 0.77 -5.24 17.78
N ALA A 335 1.02 -5.65 16.54
CA ALA A 335 0.05 -5.59 15.45
C ALA A 335 0.24 -6.76 14.47
N VAL A 336 -0.66 -6.85 13.47
CA VAL A 336 -0.50 -7.78 12.36
C VAL A 336 0.30 -7.08 11.26
N THR A 337 1.44 -7.65 10.89
CA THR A 337 2.25 -7.18 9.78
C THR A 337 1.54 -7.41 8.44
N SER A 338 1.99 -6.77 7.36
CA SER A 338 1.43 -7.02 6.02
C SER A 338 1.71 -8.43 5.48
N ALA A 339 2.66 -9.17 6.08
CA ALA A 339 2.86 -10.60 5.85
C ALA A 339 1.79 -11.47 6.55
N GLY A 340 0.92 -10.87 7.37
CA GLY A 340 -0.16 -11.56 8.08
C GLY A 340 0.25 -12.21 9.39
N GLU A 341 1.44 -11.89 9.91
CA GLU A 341 2.00 -12.44 11.15
C GLU A 341 1.95 -11.38 12.27
N SER A 342 1.87 -11.82 13.53
CA SER A 342 1.98 -10.92 14.68
C SER A 342 3.42 -10.46 14.90
N GLY A 343 3.60 -9.18 15.22
CA GLY A 343 4.90 -8.63 15.60
C GLY A 343 4.81 -7.16 16.03
N THR A 344 5.93 -6.60 16.46
CA THR A 344 6.03 -5.17 16.77
C THR A 344 6.06 -4.36 15.48
N VAL A 345 5.18 -3.36 15.36
CA VAL A 345 5.06 -2.48 14.20
C VAL A 345 5.11 -1.03 14.67
N GLY A 346 5.88 -0.19 13.98
CA GLY A 346 5.92 1.24 14.28
C GLY A 346 7.05 1.96 13.54
N ASN A 347 7.14 3.27 13.70
CA ASN A 347 8.23 4.06 13.11
C ASN A 347 8.68 5.23 14.00
N GLN A 348 8.21 5.30 15.25
CA GLN A 348 8.57 6.37 16.18
C GLN A 348 10.09 6.41 16.46
N TYR A 349 10.79 5.28 16.46
CA TYR A 349 12.25 5.26 16.66
C TYR A 349 13.01 6.14 15.65
N LEU A 350 12.47 6.32 14.43
CA LEU A 350 13.08 7.13 13.38
C LEU A 350 13.28 8.60 13.79
N GLU A 351 12.44 9.12 14.69
CA GLU A 351 12.58 10.48 15.23
C GLU A 351 13.98 10.76 15.79
N LYS A 352 14.60 9.76 16.44
CA LYS A 352 15.88 9.92 17.14
C LYS A 352 17.06 10.16 16.20
N THR A 353 16.90 9.80 14.93
CA THR A 353 17.96 9.94 13.91
C THR A 353 18.15 11.38 13.44
N GLY A 354 17.14 12.25 13.63
CA GLY A 354 17.14 13.61 13.08
C GLY A 354 16.94 13.69 11.55
N VAL A 355 16.84 12.56 10.85
CA VAL A 355 16.76 12.53 9.38
C VAL A 355 15.42 13.06 8.88
N LEU A 356 14.31 12.62 9.46
CA LEU A 356 12.97 13.06 9.03
C LEU A 356 12.75 14.58 9.26
N GLN A 357 13.40 15.15 10.27
CA GLN A 357 13.37 16.58 10.57
C GLN A 357 14.02 17.41 9.46
N LEU A 358 14.93 16.85 8.65
CA LEU A 358 15.54 17.56 7.53
C LEU A 358 14.49 17.95 6.48
N PHE A 359 13.49 17.10 6.27
CA PHE A 359 12.40 17.29 5.31
C PHE A 359 11.30 18.21 5.86
N GLY A 360 11.08 18.23 7.18
CA GLY A 360 10.18 19.17 7.84
C GLY A 360 8.71 19.06 7.42
N ASN A 361 8.29 17.87 6.98
CA ASN A 361 6.98 17.58 6.42
C ASN A 361 6.18 16.56 7.26
N VAL A 362 6.78 15.87 8.24
CA VAL A 362 6.08 14.91 9.11
C VAL A 362 5.30 15.64 10.20
N THR A 363 4.00 15.35 10.32
CA THR A 363 3.12 16.02 11.30
C THR A 363 3.63 15.80 12.73
N GLY A 364 3.88 16.90 13.46
CA GLY A 364 4.36 16.85 14.84
C GLY A 364 5.87 16.68 14.97
N LEU A 365 6.60 16.63 13.85
CA LEU A 365 8.06 16.47 13.80
C LEU A 365 8.70 17.63 13.02
N GLU A 366 8.38 18.86 13.43
CA GLU A 366 8.89 20.09 12.82
C GLU A 366 10.32 20.41 13.29
N LYS A 367 11.06 21.18 12.47
CA LYS A 367 12.49 21.51 12.65
C LYS A 367 12.85 22.22 13.96
#